data_AF-A0A090RVF3-F1
#
_entry.id   AF-A0A090RVF3-F1
#
_cell.length_a   1.000
_cell.length_b   1.000
_cell.length_c   1.000
_cell.angle_alpha   90.00
_cell.angle_beta   90.00
_cell.angle_gamma   90.00
#
_symmetry.space_group_name_H-M   'P 1'
#
loop_
_entity.id
_entity.type
_entity.pdbx_description
1 polymer ?
#
loop_
_entity_poly.entity_id
_entity_poly.type
_entity_poly.pdbx_seq_one_letter_code
_entity_poly.pdbx_strand_id
1 'polypeptide(L)'
;MDKAISEMEKGRLTVMLIPGDTAAHWYHKALAHCTEFHIIRGRISFVNALTQKAVHGNNKGSTVFVFNPKSFTKRLPVLVDKTEMQKLGAA
;
A
#
# COMPACT_ATOMS: atom_id res chain seq x y z
N MET A 1 -1.36 -8.68 7.36
CA MET A 1 -0.62 -9.32 6.25
C MET A 1 -1.27 -10.65 5.87
N ASP A 2 -1.39 -11.59 6.81
CA ASP A 2 -1.92 -12.94 6.56
C ASP A 2 -3.29 -12.96 5.89
N LYS A 3 -4.17 -12.04 6.28
CA LYS A 3 -5.46 -11.86 5.63
C LYS A 3 -5.33 -11.53 4.14
N ALA A 4 -4.43 -10.62 3.76
CA ALA A 4 -4.25 -10.24 2.36
C ALA A 4 -3.68 -11.39 1.51
N ILE A 5 -2.74 -12.15 2.08
CA ILE A 5 -2.20 -13.36 1.44
C ILE A 5 -3.31 -14.39 1.24
N SER A 6 -4.11 -14.67 2.27
CA SER A 6 -5.22 -15.63 2.19
C SER A 6 -6.30 -15.20 1.18
N GLU A 7 -6.61 -13.91 1.06
CA GLU A 7 -7.56 -13.44 0.04
C GLU A 7 -6.97 -13.56 -1.38
N MET A 8 -5.67 -13.30 -1.55
CA MET A 8 -4.98 -13.53 -2.83
C MET A 8 -5.02 -15.01 -3.25
N GLU A 9 -4.77 -15.93 -2.32
CA GLU A 9 -4.86 -17.38 -2.57
C GLU A 9 -6.27 -17.83 -3.01
N LYS A 10 -7.31 -17.11 -2.57
CA LYS A 10 -8.70 -17.30 -3.02
C LYS A 10 -9.01 -16.61 -4.36
N GLY A 11 -8.01 -16.09 -5.05
CA GLY A 11 -8.18 -15.42 -6.34
C GLY A 11 -8.71 -13.99 -6.24
N ARG A 12 -8.61 -13.33 -5.08
CA ARG A 12 -9.05 -11.93 -4.89
C ARG A 12 -7.89 -10.95 -4.97
N LEU A 13 -8.05 -9.91 -5.78
CA LEU A 13 -7.14 -8.77 -5.76
C LEU A 13 -7.21 -8.10 -4.39
N THR A 14 -6.08 -7.99 -3.71
CA THR A 14 -5.99 -7.28 -2.43
C THR A 14 -4.94 -6.19 -2.52
N VAL A 15 -5.26 -5.01 -1.97
CA VAL A 15 -4.35 -3.86 -1.92
C VAL A 15 -4.25 -3.39 -0.47
N MET A 16 -3.04 -3.12 0.00
CA MET A 16 -2.76 -2.65 1.35
C MET A 16 -1.98 -1.34 1.30
N LEU A 17 -2.49 -0.30 1.95
CA LEU A 17 -1.74 0.93 2.21
C LEU A 17 -1.22 0.90 3.64
N ILE A 18 0.10 0.88 3.79
CA ILE A 18 0.78 0.76 5.08
C ILE A 18 1.93 1.77 5.22
N PRO A 19 2.41 2.04 6.45
CA PRO A 19 3.61 2.85 6.63
C PRO A 19 4.80 2.27 5.84
N GLY A 20 5.61 3.14 5.24
CA GLY A 20 6.84 2.81 4.53
C GLY A 20 7.97 2.45 5.49
N ASP A 21 7.73 1.51 6.40
CA ASP A 21 8.65 1.11 7.45
C ASP A 21 9.42 -0.16 7.06
N THR A 22 10.50 0.01 6.32
CA THR A 22 11.29 -1.10 5.78
C THR A 22 11.96 -1.96 6.85
N ALA A 23 12.10 -1.46 8.08
CA ALA A 23 12.67 -2.19 9.21
C ALA A 23 11.66 -3.12 9.89
N ALA A 24 10.37 -2.96 9.62
CA ALA A 24 9.35 -3.75 10.28
C ALA A 24 9.23 -5.16 9.67
N HIS A 25 9.13 -6.19 10.52
CA HIS A 25 9.04 -7.58 10.06
C HIS A 25 7.86 -7.83 9.10
N TRP A 26 6.73 -7.18 9.34
CA TRP A 26 5.57 -7.28 8.44
C TRP A 26 5.80 -6.66 7.07
N TYR A 27 6.75 -5.72 6.91
CA TYR A 27 7.10 -5.12 5.63
C TYR A 27 7.83 -6.12 4.75
N HIS A 28 8.77 -6.87 5.33
CA HIS A 28 9.44 -7.97 4.63
C HIS A 28 8.47 -9.07 4.23
N LYS A 29 7.51 -9.40 5.10
CA LYS A 29 6.43 -10.34 4.75
C LYS A 29 5.55 -9.81 3.61
N ALA A 30 5.25 -8.50 3.58
CA ALA A 30 4.55 -7.87 2.47
C ALA A 30 5.29 -8.08 1.15
N LEU A 31 6.57 -7.70 1.14
CA LEU A 31 7.45 -7.83 -0.02
C LEU A 31 7.50 -9.28 -0.52
N ALA A 32 7.69 -10.25 0.37
CA ALA A 32 7.82 -11.66 -0.05
C ALA A 32 6.60 -12.19 -0.81
N HIS A 33 5.40 -11.66 -0.53
CA HIS A 33 4.13 -12.20 -1.05
C HIS A 33 3.40 -11.27 -2.03
N CYS A 34 3.80 -10.01 -2.18
CA CYS A 34 3.16 -9.08 -3.11
C CYS A 34 3.61 -9.31 -4.57
N THR A 35 2.77 -8.91 -5.50
CA THR A 35 3.10 -8.87 -6.93
C THR A 35 3.84 -7.58 -7.29
N GLU A 36 3.43 -6.46 -6.69
CA GLU A 36 4.05 -5.16 -6.85
C GLU A 36 3.90 -4.34 -5.56
N PHE A 37 4.78 -3.35 -5.39
CA PHE A 37 4.72 -2.41 -4.29
C PHE A 37 5.09 -1.01 -4.75
N HIS A 38 4.25 -0.04 -4.38
CA HIS A 38 4.39 1.34 -4.80
C HIS A 38 4.93 2.16 -3.63
N ILE A 39 6.16 2.62 -3.77
CA ILE A 39 6.78 3.54 -2.82
C ILE A 39 6.33 4.95 -3.20
N ILE A 40 5.61 5.60 -2.28
CA ILE A 40 5.07 6.93 -2.52
C ILE A 40 6.08 7.97 -2.06
N ARG A 41 6.53 8.82 -2.99
CA ARG A 41 7.23 10.08 -2.68
C ARG A 41 6.22 11.06 -2.11
N GLY A 42 6.20 11.13 -0.78
CA GLY A 42 5.26 11.92 0.00
C GLY A 42 4.60 11.09 1.10
N ARG A 43 3.66 11.71 1.82
CA ARG A 43 2.90 11.06 2.91
C ARG A 43 1.41 11.17 2.64
N ILE A 44 0.70 10.05 2.71
CA ILE A 44 -0.77 10.04 2.65
C ILE A 44 -1.30 10.25 4.07
N SER A 45 -2.05 11.34 4.24
CA SER A 45 -2.77 11.66 5.48
C SER A 45 -4.19 11.11 5.39
N PHE A 46 -4.70 10.61 6.51
CA PHE A 46 -6.07 10.11 6.59
C PHE A 46 -6.96 11.07 7.37
N VAL A 47 -8.23 11.13 6.97
CA VAL A 47 -9.30 11.76 7.71
C VAL A 47 -10.18 10.66 8.26
N ASN A 48 -10.51 10.73 9.55
CA ASN A 48 -11.47 9.82 10.15
C ASN A 48 -12.85 10.10 9.55
N ALA A 49 -13.46 9.10 8.91
CA ALA A 49 -14.73 9.25 8.21
C ALA A 49 -15.90 9.65 9.13
N LEU A 50 -15.88 9.27 10.40
CA LEU A 50 -16.95 9.60 11.36
C LEU A 50 -16.74 10.99 11.95
N THR A 51 -15.52 11.30 12.41
CA THR A 51 -15.25 12.56 13.12
C THR A 51 -14.83 13.71 12.22
N GLN A 52 -14.53 13.43 10.94
CA GLN A 52 -13.99 14.39 9.96
C GLN A 52 -12.70 15.09 10.40
N LYS A 53 -11.98 14.50 11.37
CA LYS A 53 -10.70 15.02 11.87
C LYS A 53 -9.54 14.26 11.25
N ALA A 54 -8.43 14.96 11.06
CA ALA A 54 -7.18 14.33 10.65
C ALA A 54 -6.75 13.29 11.68
N VAL A 55 -6.30 12.12 11.20
CA VAL A 55 -5.71 11.09 12.04
C VAL A 55 -4.21 11.33 12.11
N HIS A 56 -3.71 11.57 13.32
CA HIS A 56 -2.28 11.68 13.58
C HIS A 56 -1.69 10.29 13.88
N GLY A 57 -0.42 10.06 13.53
CA GLY A 57 0.30 8.81 13.83
C GLY A 57 0.98 8.11 12.64
N ASN A 58 0.67 8.50 11.39
CA ASN A 58 1.39 8.00 10.21
C ASN A 58 2.54 8.95 9.82
N ASN A 59 3.57 9.03 10.65
CA ASN A 59 4.67 9.98 10.46
C ASN A 59 5.71 9.51 9.42
N LYS A 60 5.77 8.20 9.11
CA LYS A 60 6.64 7.60 8.09
C LYS A 60 6.07 7.83 6.68
N GLY A 61 6.87 7.50 5.65
CA GLY A 61 6.39 7.44 4.26
C GLY A 61 5.25 6.45 4.08
N SER A 62 4.73 6.30 2.87
CA SER A 62 3.66 5.34 2.57
C SER A 62 4.09 4.35 1.50
N THR A 63 3.70 3.09 1.67
CA THR A 63 3.87 2.05 0.65
C THR A 63 2.53 1.37 0.41
N VAL A 64 2.18 1.20 -0.86
CA VAL A 64 1.05 0.37 -1.27
C VAL A 64 1.59 -0.99 -1.69
N PHE A 65 1.08 -2.06 -1.11
CA PHE A 65 1.35 -3.42 -1.56
C PHE A 65 0.15 -3.97 -2.31
N VAL A 66 0.39 -4.57 -3.47
CA VAL A 66 -0.64 -5.16 -4.31
C VAL A 66 -0.41 -6.67 -4.36
N PHE A 67 -1.48 -7.40 -4.16
CA PHE A 67 -1.55 -8.86 -4.17
C PHE A 67 -2.52 -9.26 -5.28
N ASN A 68 -2.00 -9.40 -6.50
CA ASN A 68 -2.81 -9.70 -7.67
C ASN A 68 -2.64 -11.18 -8.10
N PRO A 69 -3.64 -12.04 -7.92
CA PRO A 69 -3.53 -13.48 -8.25
C PRO A 69 -3.35 -13.75 -9.75
N LYS A 70 -3.64 -12.77 -10.60
CA LYS A 70 -3.50 -12.86 -12.06
C LYS A 70 -2.24 -12.19 -12.59
N SER A 71 -1.41 -11.59 -11.72
CA SER A 71 -0.19 -10.94 -12.18
C SER A 71 0.92 -11.95 -12.43
N PHE A 72 1.70 -11.70 -13.49
CA PHE A 72 2.95 -12.40 -13.76
C PHE A 72 4.13 -11.77 -13.02
N THR A 73 3.97 -10.54 -12.52
CA THR A 73 5.00 -9.84 -11.76
C THR A 73 5.08 -10.37 -10.33
N LYS A 74 6.31 -10.44 -9.82
CA LYS A 74 6.58 -10.76 -8.42
C LYS A 74 7.51 -9.69 -7.89
N ARG A 75 7.10 -8.98 -6.83
CA ARG A 75 7.92 -7.96 -6.17
C ARG A 75 8.36 -6.82 -7.08
N LEU A 76 7.50 -6.34 -7.98
CA LEU A 76 7.84 -5.20 -8.83
C LEU A 76 7.83 -3.88 -8.01
N PRO A 77 8.95 -3.14 -7.89
CA PRO A 77 8.95 -1.81 -7.30
C PRO A 77 8.39 -0.78 -8.28
N VAL A 78 7.53 0.11 -7.79
CA VAL A 78 7.05 1.29 -8.53
C VAL A 78 7.25 2.53 -7.68
N LEU A 79 7.83 3.58 -8.25
CA LEU A 79 7.93 4.89 -7.61
C LEU A 79 6.75 5.75 -8.03
N VAL A 80 6.00 6.28 -7.07
CA VAL A 80 4.80 7.10 -7.31
C VAL A 80 4.98 8.44 -6.64
N ASP A 81 4.69 9.55 -7.34
CA ASP A 81 4.61 10.86 -6.71
C ASP A 81 3.19 11.10 -6.19
N LYS A 82 3.05 11.52 -4.93
CA LYS A 82 1.75 11.80 -4.32
C LYS A 82 0.98 12.87 -5.10
N THR A 83 1.65 13.91 -5.58
CA THR A 83 1.00 15.04 -6.26
C THR A 83 0.39 14.61 -7.59
N GLU A 84 1.11 13.79 -8.35
CA GLU A 84 0.61 13.20 -9.61
C GLU A 84 -0.56 12.24 -9.35
N MET A 85 -0.47 11.40 -8.31
CA MET A 85 -1.56 10.52 -7.91
C MET A 85 -2.84 11.30 -7.57
N GLN A 86 -2.71 12.44 -6.87
CA GLN A 86 -3.84 13.28 -6.51
C GLN A 86 -4.49 13.96 -7.72
N LYS A 87 -3.69 14.36 -8.73
CA LYS A 87 -4.22 14.92 -9.97
C LYS A 87 -5.07 13.91 -10.73
N LEU A 88 -4.62 12.65 -10.81
CA LEU A 88 -5.33 11.58 -11.50
C LEU A 88 -6.68 11.23 -10.84
N GLY A 89 -6.76 11.27 -9.51
CA GLY A 89 -7.98 10.96 -8.77
C GLY A 89 -8.98 12.12 -8.62
N ALA A 90 -8.63 13.31 -9.12
CA ALA A 90 -9.51 14.47 -9.13
C ALA A 90 -10.31 14.62 -10.44
N ALA A 91 -10.11 13.71 -11.39
CA ALA A 91 -10.89 13.55 -12.62
C ALA A 91 -12.03 12.55 -12.42
#